data_AF-A0A9P7AG61-F1
#
_entry.id   AF-A0A9P7AG61-F1
#
_cell.length_a   1.000
_cell.length_b   1.000
_cell.length_c   1.000
_cell.angle_alpha   90.00
_cell.angle_beta   90.00
_cell.angle_gamma   90.00
#
_symmetry.space_group_name_H-M   'P 1'
#
loop_
_entity.id
_entity.type
_entity.pdbx_description
1 polymer ?
#
loop_
_entity_poly.entity_id
_entity_poly.type
_entity_poly.pdbx_seq_one_letter_code
_entity_poly.pdbx_strand_id
1 'polypeptide(L)'
;DVRSFLGLVRYLDQFLPHLADYTRLLTPLTTKSSELEWPGWSEGHQEAFDAIKRLVISRDCLTTIDHDNLGENKIFVTCDASD
;
A
#
# COMPACT_ATOMS: atom_id res chain seq x y z
N ASP A 1 5.80 7.90 8.66
CA ASP A 1 5.28 7.86 7.27
C ASP A 1 5.55 6.55 6.55
N VAL A 2 6.81 6.17 6.26
CA VAL A 2 7.11 4.93 5.51
C VAL A 2 6.56 3.67 6.21
N ARG A 3 6.69 3.59 7.54
CA ARG A 3 6.12 2.49 8.35
C ARG A 3 4.59 2.40 8.21
N SER A 4 3.89 3.53 8.32
CA SER A 4 2.43 3.59 8.18
C SER A 4 1.98 3.21 6.77
N PHE A 5 2.70 3.69 5.75
CA PHE A 5 2.44 3.32 4.35
C PHE A 5 2.61 1.81 4.11
N LEU A 6 3.72 1.21 4.57
CA LEU A 6 3.94 -0.23 4.46
C LEU A 6 2.91 -1.05 5.26
N GLY A 7 2.43 -0.51 6.38
CA GLY A 7 1.32 -1.12 7.14
C GLY A 7 0.03 -1.19 6.33
N LEU A 8 -0.38 -0.07 5.72
CA LEU A 8 -1.57 -0.01 4.87
C LEU A 8 -1.45 -0.93 3.64
N VAL A 9 -0.30 -0.91 2.97
CA VAL A 9 -0.08 -1.68 1.75
C VAL A 9 -0.10 -3.19 2.03
N ARG A 10 0.40 -3.61 3.21
CA ARG A 10 0.29 -5.00 3.68
C ARG A 10 -1.14 -5.45 3.94
N TYR A 11 -2.02 -4.55 4.36
CA TYR A 11 -3.44 -4.88 4.51
C TYR A 11 -4.08 -5.28 3.16
N LEU A 12 -3.55 -4.77 2.05
CA LEU A 12 -4.00 -5.05 0.68
C LEU A 12 -3.21 -6.16 -0.02
N ASP A 13 -2.23 -6.81 0.63
CA ASP A 13 -1.25 -7.73 0.01
C ASP A 13 -1.89 -8.83 -0.85
N GLN A 14 -3.01 -9.41 -0.39
CA GLN A 14 -3.75 -10.45 -1.11
C GLN A 14 -4.26 -10.01 -2.51
N PHE A 15 -4.32 -8.71 -2.78
CA PHE A 15 -4.80 -8.12 -4.03
C PHE A 15 -3.68 -7.45 -4.84
N LEU A 16 -2.45 -7.42 -4.32
CA LEU A 16 -1.34 -6.68 -4.93
C LEU A 16 -0.28 -7.66 -5.45
N PRO A 17 -0.25 -7.96 -6.76
CA PRO A 17 0.73 -8.89 -7.32
C PRO A 17 2.14 -8.35 -7.15
N HIS A 18 3.09 -9.23 -6.79
CA HIS A 18 4.51 -8.91 -6.67
C HIS A 18 4.84 -7.79 -5.66
N LEU A 19 3.96 -7.54 -4.67
CA LEU A 19 4.17 -6.47 -3.69
C LEU A 19 5.48 -6.61 -2.89
N ALA A 20 5.92 -7.85 -2.63
CA ALA A 20 7.15 -8.14 -1.91
C ALA A 20 8.39 -7.50 -2.57
N ASP A 21 8.43 -7.43 -3.91
CA ASP A 21 9.58 -6.92 -4.66
C ASP A 21 9.76 -5.42 -4.45
N TYR A 22 8.65 -4.67 -4.44
CA TYR A 22 8.65 -3.22 -4.20
C TYR A 22 8.88 -2.90 -2.71
N THR A 23 8.19 -3.62 -1.82
CA THR A 23 8.29 -3.37 -0.38
C THR A 23 9.67 -3.72 0.18
N ARG A 24 10.42 -4.63 -0.46
CA ARG A 24 11.83 -4.91 -0.13
C ARG A 24 12.72 -3.68 -0.21
N LEU A 25 12.46 -2.74 -1.13
CA LEU A 25 13.23 -1.50 -1.27
C LEU A 25 12.91 -0.48 -0.16
N LEU A 26 11.67 -0.49 0.35
CA LEU A 26 11.22 0.45 1.38
C LEU A 26 11.41 -0.08 2.81
N THR A 27 11.46 -1.40 2.99
CA THR A 27 11.59 -2.06 4.30
C THR A 27 12.83 -1.62 5.08
N PRO A 28 14.04 -1.49 4.47
CA PRO A 28 15.24 -1.03 5.17
C PRO A 28 15.06 0.35 5.83
N LEU A 29 14.29 1.25 5.20
CA LEU A 29 14.00 2.60 5.72
C LEU A 29 13.19 2.59 7.02
N THR A 30 12.62 1.45 7.40
CA THR A 30 11.83 1.30 8.63
C THR A 30 12.61 0.69 9.79
N THR A 31 13.89 0.37 9.60
CA THR A 31 14.72 -0.25 10.65
C THR A 31 15.08 0.77 11.75
N LYS A 32 15.40 0.28 12.95
CA LYS A 32 15.92 1.14 14.04
C LYS A 32 17.22 1.85 13.65
N SER A 33 18.04 1.21 12.82
CA SER A 33 19.26 1.81 12.29
C SER A 33 18.96 3.05 11.45
N SER A 34 17.93 2.99 10.61
CA SER A 34 17.48 4.15 9.81
C SER A 34 16.82 5.26 10.62
N GLU A 35 16.34 4.97 11.83
CA GLU A 35 15.88 5.99 12.78
C GLU A 35 17.04 6.74 13.43
N LEU A 36 18.18 6.06 13.64
CA LEU A 36 19.39 6.65 14.20
C LEU A 36 20.19 7.43 13.14
N GLU A 37 20.29 6.87 11.92
CA GLU A 37 20.98 7.48 10.80
C GLU A 37 20.14 7.29 9.52
N TRP A 38 19.47 8.35 9.09
CA TRP A 38 18.58 8.30 7.94
C TRP A 38 19.38 8.16 6.64
N PRO A 39 19.18 7.08 5.85
CA PRO A 39 19.95 6.83 4.62
C PRO A 39 19.51 7.71 3.43
N GLY A 40 18.50 8.55 3.60
CA GLY A 40 17.93 9.35 2.52
C GLY A 40 16.81 8.64 1.74
N TRP A 41 16.09 9.44 0.96
CA TRP A 41 15.12 8.94 -0.02
C TRP A 41 15.77 8.95 -1.41
N SER A 42 15.91 7.78 -2.02
CA SER A 42 16.54 7.62 -3.34
C SER A 42 15.47 7.56 -4.43
N GLU A 43 15.92 7.67 -5.68
CA GLU A 43 15.06 7.47 -6.85
C GLU A 43 14.42 6.07 -6.85
N GLY A 44 15.17 5.03 -6.48
CA GLY A 44 14.62 3.67 -6.36
C GLY A 44 13.53 3.54 -5.29
N HIS A 45 13.61 4.32 -4.20
CA HIS A 45 12.52 4.37 -3.22
C HIS A 45 11.26 5.04 -3.81
N GLN A 46 11.45 6.11 -4.59
CA GLN A 46 10.35 6.80 -5.27
C GLN A 46 9.68 5.89 -6.30
N GLU A 47 10.46 5.20 -7.13
CA GLU A 47 9.94 4.25 -8.11
C GLU A 47 9.13 3.12 -7.46
N ALA A 48 9.64 2.55 -6.37
CA ALA A 48 8.94 1.52 -5.60
C ALA A 48 7.62 2.05 -5.02
N PHE A 49 7.64 3.25 -4.45
CA PHE A 49 6.46 3.91 -3.91
C PHE A 49 5.39 4.15 -5.00
N ASP A 50 5.79 4.67 -6.15
CA ASP A 50 4.87 4.95 -7.26
C ASP A 50 4.35 3.67 -7.92
N ALA A 51 5.17 2.62 -8.01
CA ALA A 51 4.74 1.32 -8.51
C ALA A 51 3.66 0.70 -7.59
N ILE A 52 3.83 0.76 -6.27
CA ILE A 52 2.82 0.32 -5.32
C ILE A 52 1.51 1.08 -5.51
N LYS A 53 1.56 2.42 -5.65
CA LYS A 53 0.35 3.21 -5.91
C LYS A 53 -0.36 2.78 -7.19
N ARG A 54 0.39 2.48 -8.27
CA ARG A 54 -0.17 1.98 -9.53
C ARG A 54 -0.86 0.63 -9.36
N LEU A 55 -0.31 -0.27 -8.54
CA LEU A 55 -0.95 -1.55 -8.24
C LEU A 55 -2.27 -1.37 -7.48
N VAL A 56 -2.30 -0.48 -6.49
CA VAL A 56 -3.50 -0.21 -5.69
C VAL A 56 -4.66 0.34 -6.52
N ILE A 57 -4.37 1.15 -7.54
CA ILE A 57 -5.39 1.68 -8.45
C ILE A 57 -5.67 0.77 -9.66
N SER A 58 -5.03 -0.40 -9.73
CA SER A 58 -5.21 -1.34 -10.82
C SER A 58 -6.52 -2.13 -10.69
N ARG A 59 -6.92 -2.77 -11.79
CA ARG A 59 -8.11 -3.64 -11.83
C ARG A 59 -7.98 -4.88 -10.95
N ASP A 60 -6.76 -5.29 -10.60
CA ASP A 60 -6.54 -6.46 -9.76
C ASP A 60 -6.87 -6.17 -8.29
N CYS A 61 -6.80 -4.89 -7.87
CA CYS A 61 -7.09 -4.45 -6.51
C CYS A 61 -8.47 -3.80 -6.35
N LEU A 62 -9.03 -3.23 -7.42
CA LEU A 62 -10.33 -2.56 -7.39
C LEU A 62 -11.44 -3.47 -7.91
N THR A 63 -12.63 -3.34 -7.32
CA THR A 63 -13.84 -4.02 -7.78
C THR A 63 -14.86 -3.03 -8.33
N THR A 64 -15.66 -3.45 -9.31
CA THR A 64 -16.78 -2.68 -9.82
C THR A 64 -18.01 -2.86 -8.93
N ILE A 65 -18.75 -1.79 -8.69
CA ILE A 65 -20.02 -1.85 -7.97
C ILE A 65 -21.13 -2.17 -8.97
N ASP A 66 -21.85 -3.27 -8.75
CA ASP A 66 -23.05 -3.60 -9.51
C ASP A 66 -24.24 -2.80 -8.93
N HIS A 67 -24.65 -1.76 -9.63
CA HIS A 67 -25.76 -0.90 -9.20
C HIS A 67 -27.14 -1.53 -9.38
N ASP A 68 -27.26 -2.58 -10.20
CA ASP A 68 -28.51 -3.30 -10.44
C ASP A 68 -28.72 -4.41 -9.39
N ASN A 69 -27.64 -4.89 -8.77
CA ASN A 69 -27.68 -5.91 -7.72
C ASN A 69 -26.89 -5.52 -6.45
N LEU A 70 -27.28 -4.40 -5.85
CA LEU A 70 -26.59 -3.81 -4.68
C LEU A 70 -26.44 -4.76 -3.49
N GLY A 71 -27.41 -5.66 -3.26
CA GLY A 71 -27.43 -6.57 -2.11
C GLY A 71 -26.28 -7.58 -2.08
N GLU A 72 -25.75 -7.97 -3.25
CA GLU A 72 -24.70 -8.99 -3.37
C GLU A 72 -23.28 -8.39 -3.42
N ASN A 73 -23.14 -7.08 -3.57
CA ASN A 73 -21.82 -6.42 -3.65
C ASN A 73 -20.98 -6.56 -2.36
N LYS A 74 -21.61 -6.89 -1.22
CA LYS A 74 -20.95 -7.05 0.10
C LYS A 74 -20.01 -5.89 0.43
N ILE A 75 -20.54 -4.67 0.36
CA ILE A 75 -19.79 -3.44 0.62
C ILE A 75 -19.67 -3.21 2.12
N PHE A 76 -18.43 -3.08 2.60
CA PHE A 76 -18.13 -2.72 3.98
C PHE A 76 -17.45 -1.35 4.01
N VAL A 77 -17.85 -0.50 4.96
CA VAL A 77 -17.25 0.82 5.17
C VAL A 77 -16.40 0.78 6.43
N THR A 78 -15.12 1.11 6.31
CA THR A 78 -14.19 1.26 7.43
C THR A 78 -13.78 2.73 7.50
N CYS A 79 -13.99 3.35 8.65
CA CYS A 79 -13.60 4.73 8.91
C CYS A 79 -12.61 4.75 10.08
N ASP A 80 -11.54 5.51 9.94
CA ASP A 80 -10.61 5.86 11.01
C ASP A 80 -10.49 7.39 11.03
N ALA A 81 -10.61 7.99 12.22
CA ALA A 81 -10.53 9.42 12.41
C ALA A 81 -9.40 9.74 13.39
N SER A 82 -8.48 10.59 12.96
CA SER A 82 -7.40 11.14 13.78
C SER A 82 -7.64 12.64 14.00
N ASP A 83 -7.24 13.16 15.16
CA ASP A 83 -7.23 14.61 15.47
C ASP A 83 -6.32 15.42 14.53
#